data_AF-A0A660QDE2-F1
#
_entry.id   AF-A0A660QDE2-F1
#
_cell.length_a   1.000
_cell.length_b   1.000
_cell.length_c   1.000
_cell.angle_alpha   90.00
_cell.angle_beta   90.00
_cell.angle_gamma   90.00
#
_symmetry.space_group_name_H-M   'P 1'
#
loop_
_entity.id
_entity.type
_entity.pdbx_description
1 polymer ?
#
loop_
_entity_poly.entity_id
_entity_poly.type
_entity_poly.pdbx_seq_one_letter_code
_entity_poly.pdbx_strand_id
1 'polypeptide(L)'
;MHRIVIILLILLLPIYLFGATLITAGKDPEESWNDLMIYIQQNPDATDITSVGRKIAAKKRLSQFTPIREAVILEDEQLLLNTLRDADFQADSEYFEDLCILFPNIKKALNDFESKGNFDVLPIVSLLWRFDVSLKAPGEFGSFLLEKFLNDPYILDWNMVNFLQGLENASEVALSIVEEANLYRLSEDKYPSLYRILQTGSDILSQRIELEEDISDYLEVLSEIGNFDISSARLEDLQAIVSKYDNITLKKDELRTRIIALIETLRAAKVRFETPIASEDKSIQRYLNHLVKKTFSFRPFIYLIAIAVPIAVVLSFPKIRLKLSLALGFKKQARKLCEKILARDPLNIELRMTLAMLYEQLGDGEKALNEYRLIKDLRKMSENSKR
;
A
#
# COMPACT_ATOMS: atom_id res chain seq x y z
N MET A 1 -5.11 -54.21 64.90
CA MET A 1 -5.11 -53.28 63.74
C MET A 1 -4.16 -53.71 62.63
N HIS A 2 -2.87 -54.00 62.89
CA HIS A 2 -1.91 -54.37 61.83
C HIS A 2 -2.31 -55.54 60.93
N ARG A 3 -2.92 -56.62 61.45
CA ARG A 3 -3.36 -57.75 60.62
C ARG A 3 -4.49 -57.42 59.64
N ILE A 4 -5.41 -56.52 60.02
CA ILE A 4 -6.53 -56.11 59.16
C ILE A 4 -6.00 -55.22 58.02
N VAL A 5 -5.07 -54.30 58.32
CA VAL A 5 -4.43 -53.44 57.32
C VAL A 5 -3.62 -54.28 56.32
N ILE A 6 -2.88 -55.30 56.78
CA ILE A 6 -2.10 -56.19 55.91
C ILE A 6 -3.01 -57.05 55.02
N ILE A 7 -4.13 -57.57 55.54
CA ILE A 7 -5.09 -58.34 54.74
C ILE A 7 -5.80 -57.45 53.71
N LEU A 8 -6.15 -56.21 54.07
CA LEU A 8 -6.72 -55.24 53.11
C LEU A 8 -5.72 -54.88 52.00
N LEU A 9 -4.44 -54.70 52.36
CA LEU A 9 -3.35 -54.45 51.40
C LEU A 9 -3.14 -55.63 50.44
N ILE A 10 -3.21 -56.86 50.93
CA ILE A 10 -3.06 -58.09 50.12
C ILE A 10 -4.29 -58.34 49.24
N LEU A 11 -5.50 -57.91 49.66
CA LEU A 11 -6.71 -58.02 48.85
C LEU A 11 -6.82 -56.91 47.78
N LEU A 12 -6.31 -55.72 48.06
CA LEU A 12 -6.29 -54.60 47.11
C LEU A 12 -5.13 -54.67 46.12
N LEU A 13 -4.00 -55.31 46.47
CA LEU A 13 -2.82 -55.43 45.59
C LEU A 13 -3.13 -56.08 44.22
N PRO A 14 -3.83 -57.24 44.14
CA PRO A 14 -4.09 -57.92 42.88
C PRO A 14 -5.07 -57.14 42.00
N ILE A 15 -6.04 -56.47 42.61
CA ILE A 15 -7.03 -55.61 41.93
C ILE A 15 -6.33 -54.41 41.29
N TYR A 16 -5.45 -53.76 42.05
CA TYR A 16 -4.67 -52.61 41.57
C TYR A 16 -3.67 -53.00 40.47
N LEU A 17 -3.02 -54.17 40.63
CA LEU A 17 -2.11 -54.72 39.63
C LEU A 17 -2.84 -55.11 38.34
N PHE A 18 -4.05 -55.67 38.42
CA PHE A 18 -4.81 -56.07 37.24
C PHE A 18 -5.30 -54.85 36.45
N GLY A 19 -5.86 -53.83 37.12
CA GLY A 19 -6.22 -52.57 36.48
C GLY A 19 -5.02 -51.89 35.77
N ALA A 20 -3.84 -51.94 36.37
CA ALA A 20 -2.61 -51.42 35.76
C ALA A 20 -2.17 -52.21 34.50
N THR A 21 -2.43 -53.53 34.44
CA THR A 21 -2.14 -54.35 33.24
C THR A 21 -3.14 -54.17 32.09
N LEU A 22 -4.34 -53.66 32.37
CA LEU A 22 -5.35 -53.41 31.33
C LEU A 22 -5.09 -52.11 30.57
N ILE A 23 -4.55 -51.10 31.25
CA ILE A 23 -4.35 -49.74 30.72
C ILE A 23 -2.87 -49.49 30.40
N THR A 24 -2.12 -50.54 30.07
CA THR A 24 -0.69 -50.36 29.78
C THR A 24 -0.53 -49.63 28.45
N ALA A 25 0.29 -48.57 28.44
CA ALA A 25 0.63 -47.84 27.22
C ALA A 25 1.25 -48.80 26.19
N GLY A 26 0.87 -48.65 24.91
CA GLY A 26 1.31 -49.54 23.83
C GLY A 26 0.48 -50.81 23.64
N LYS A 27 -0.37 -51.19 24.61
CA LYS A 27 -1.25 -52.36 24.47
C LYS A 27 -2.36 -52.11 23.44
N ASP A 28 -2.69 -53.14 22.65
CA ASP A 28 -3.75 -53.06 21.66
C ASP A 28 -5.11 -52.79 22.33
N PRO A 29 -5.88 -51.78 21.89
CA PRO A 29 -7.14 -51.41 22.53
C PRO A 29 -8.22 -52.51 22.48
N GLU A 30 -8.24 -53.36 21.46
CA GLU A 30 -9.20 -54.48 21.38
C GLU A 30 -8.82 -55.59 22.36
N GLU A 31 -7.52 -55.87 22.51
CA GLU A 31 -7.03 -56.79 23.54
C GLU A 31 -7.39 -56.29 24.95
N SER A 32 -7.10 -55.02 25.26
CA SER A 32 -7.49 -54.40 26.54
C SER A 32 -8.99 -54.44 26.79
N TRP A 33 -9.82 -54.30 25.75
CA TRP A 33 -11.28 -54.39 25.86
C TRP A 33 -11.72 -55.82 26.19
N ASN A 34 -11.17 -56.83 25.51
CA ASN A 34 -11.51 -58.22 25.76
C ASN A 34 -11.12 -58.66 27.17
N ASP A 35 -9.93 -58.27 27.63
CA ASP A 35 -9.48 -58.57 28.99
C ASP A 35 -10.37 -57.91 30.05
N LEU A 36 -10.82 -56.68 29.80
CA LEU A 36 -11.79 -56.00 30.66
C LEU A 36 -13.12 -56.78 30.72
N MET A 37 -13.65 -57.23 29.57
CA MET A 37 -14.90 -57.99 29.52
C MET A 37 -14.80 -59.30 30.29
N ILE A 38 -13.68 -60.02 30.18
CA ILE A 38 -13.39 -61.23 30.96
C ILE A 38 -13.36 -60.91 32.45
N TYR A 39 -12.71 -59.81 32.85
CA TYR A 39 -12.64 -59.40 34.24
C TYR A 39 -14.00 -59.04 34.84
N ILE A 40 -14.84 -58.31 34.09
CA ILE A 40 -16.21 -57.96 34.50
C ILE A 40 -17.03 -59.23 34.73
N GLN A 41 -16.92 -60.22 33.83
CA GLN A 41 -17.61 -61.51 33.99
C GLN A 41 -17.16 -62.26 35.25
N GLN A 42 -15.88 -62.17 35.60
CA GLN A 42 -15.32 -62.82 36.79
C GLN A 42 -15.61 -62.06 38.09
N ASN A 43 -15.83 -60.73 38.02
CA ASN A 43 -15.97 -59.84 39.18
C ASN A 43 -17.13 -58.83 38.98
N PRO A 44 -18.40 -59.29 38.98
CA PRO A 44 -19.55 -58.46 38.62
C PRO A 44 -19.85 -57.31 39.61
N ASP A 45 -19.40 -57.40 40.86
CA ASP A 45 -19.64 -56.37 41.90
C ASP A 45 -18.52 -55.33 42.02
N ALA A 46 -17.51 -55.36 41.13
CA ALA A 46 -16.35 -54.49 41.25
C ALA A 46 -16.67 -53.04 40.83
N THR A 47 -16.42 -52.07 41.72
CA THR A 47 -16.79 -50.66 41.53
C THR A 47 -15.74 -49.83 40.78
N ASP A 48 -14.52 -50.35 40.70
CA ASP A 48 -13.34 -49.77 40.04
C ASP A 48 -13.34 -49.91 38.51
N ILE A 49 -14.17 -50.80 37.97
CA ILE A 49 -14.36 -51.04 36.52
C ILE A 49 -14.72 -49.76 35.77
N THR A 50 -15.42 -48.82 36.42
CA THR A 50 -15.99 -47.65 35.73
C THR A 50 -14.92 -46.73 35.13
N SER A 51 -13.85 -46.44 35.88
CA SER A 51 -12.78 -45.54 35.40
C SER A 51 -11.88 -46.23 34.37
N VAL A 52 -11.49 -47.47 34.66
CA VAL A 52 -10.70 -48.33 33.76
C VAL A 52 -11.43 -48.55 32.44
N GLY A 53 -12.72 -48.88 32.50
CA GLY A 53 -13.56 -49.11 31.34
C GLY A 53 -13.77 -47.86 30.49
N ARG A 54 -13.98 -46.68 31.11
CA ARG A 54 -14.05 -45.41 30.39
C ARG A 54 -12.76 -45.12 29.61
N LYS A 55 -11.60 -45.32 30.25
CA LYS A 55 -10.31 -45.07 29.60
C LYS A 55 -10.06 -46.02 28.43
N ILE A 56 -10.37 -47.31 28.59
CA ILE A 56 -10.22 -48.30 27.51
C ILE A 56 -11.21 -48.00 26.36
N ALA A 57 -12.46 -47.64 26.67
CA ALA A 57 -13.45 -47.26 25.67
C ALA A 57 -13.00 -46.04 24.86
N ALA A 58 -12.53 -44.99 25.52
CA ALA A 58 -11.99 -43.79 24.89
C ALA A 58 -10.80 -44.12 23.97
N LYS A 59 -9.84 -44.92 24.48
CA LYS A 59 -8.68 -45.39 23.72
C LYS A 59 -9.11 -46.15 22.47
N LYS A 60 -10.06 -47.07 22.61
CA LYS A 60 -10.59 -47.87 21.50
C LYS A 60 -11.26 -46.98 20.45
N ARG A 61 -12.16 -46.07 20.83
CA ARG A 61 -12.85 -45.16 19.90
C ARG A 61 -11.85 -44.28 19.14
N LEU A 62 -10.96 -43.60 19.85
CA LEU A 62 -9.99 -42.69 19.24
C LEU A 62 -8.95 -43.42 18.37
N SER A 63 -8.60 -44.67 18.71
CA SER A 63 -7.64 -45.45 17.92
C SER A 63 -8.14 -45.88 16.53
N GLN A 64 -9.44 -45.69 16.24
CA GLN A 64 -10.01 -45.93 14.91
C GLN A 64 -9.52 -44.89 13.90
N PHE A 65 -9.14 -43.70 14.38
CA PHE A 65 -8.61 -42.65 13.53
C PHE A 65 -7.14 -42.92 13.22
N THR A 66 -6.88 -43.34 11.98
CA THR A 66 -5.53 -43.68 11.51
C THR A 66 -4.49 -42.61 11.82
N PRO A 67 -4.75 -41.30 11.64
CA PRO A 67 -3.75 -40.26 11.91
C PRO A 67 -3.25 -40.27 13.37
N ILE A 68 -4.15 -40.31 14.34
CA ILE A 68 -3.81 -40.18 15.77
C ILE A 68 -3.63 -41.53 16.49
N ARG A 69 -3.85 -42.65 15.80
CA ARG A 69 -3.89 -43.99 16.38
C ARG A 69 -2.66 -44.31 17.22
N GLU A 70 -1.47 -44.03 16.70
CA GLU A 70 -0.22 -44.34 17.39
C GLU A 70 -0.10 -43.55 18.71
N ALA A 71 -0.34 -42.24 18.66
CA ALA A 71 -0.32 -41.37 19.83
C ALA A 71 -1.33 -41.81 20.89
N VAL A 72 -2.54 -42.23 20.47
CA VAL A 72 -3.59 -42.73 21.35
C VAL A 72 -3.20 -44.06 22.00
N ILE A 73 -2.60 -44.99 21.24
CA ILE A 73 -2.18 -46.30 21.76
C ILE A 73 -1.02 -46.15 22.76
N LEU A 74 -0.05 -45.30 22.43
CA LEU A 74 1.10 -45.01 23.28
C LEU A 74 0.77 -44.06 24.43
N GLU A 75 -0.39 -43.41 24.41
CA GLU A 75 -0.78 -42.35 25.35
C GLU A 75 0.28 -41.22 25.40
N ASP A 76 0.85 -40.90 24.23
CA ASP A 76 1.88 -39.87 24.05
C ASP A 76 1.23 -38.56 23.59
N GLU A 77 1.10 -37.61 24.52
CA GLU A 77 0.51 -36.29 24.29
C GLU A 77 1.34 -35.47 23.29
N GLN A 78 2.66 -35.56 23.34
CA GLN A 78 3.52 -34.78 22.45
C GLN A 78 3.42 -35.29 21.01
N LEU A 79 3.41 -36.61 20.84
CA LEU A 79 3.16 -37.23 19.55
C LEU A 79 1.78 -36.88 19.00
N LEU A 80 0.75 -36.87 19.86
CA LEU A 80 -0.60 -36.46 19.50
C LEU A 80 -0.61 -35.02 18.97
N LEU A 81 -0.06 -34.07 19.73
CA LEU A 81 -0.06 -32.65 19.35
C LEU A 81 0.71 -32.40 18.06
N ASN A 82 1.86 -33.07 17.87
CA ASN A 82 2.62 -32.97 16.62
C ASN A 82 1.81 -33.53 15.43
N THR A 83 1.15 -34.68 15.63
CA THR A 83 0.31 -35.29 14.60
C THR A 83 -0.86 -34.40 14.22
N LEU A 84 -1.57 -33.85 15.21
CA LEU A 84 -2.69 -32.94 15.00
C LEU A 84 -2.26 -31.65 14.30
N ARG A 85 -1.02 -31.19 14.47
CA ARG A 85 -0.55 -29.98 13.78
C ARG A 85 -0.53 -30.15 12.27
N ASP A 86 -0.10 -31.33 11.81
CA ASP A 86 0.22 -31.59 10.39
C ASP A 86 -0.84 -32.44 9.66
N ALA A 87 -1.70 -33.15 10.40
CA ALA A 87 -2.66 -34.08 9.81
C ALA A 87 -3.83 -33.37 9.10
N ASP A 88 -4.34 -34.00 8.04
CA ASP A 88 -5.68 -33.71 7.53
C ASP A 88 -6.68 -34.59 8.31
N PHE A 89 -7.08 -34.11 9.48
CA PHE A 89 -7.88 -34.84 10.44
C PHE A 89 -8.93 -33.92 11.08
N GLN A 90 -10.17 -34.41 11.11
CA GLN A 90 -11.28 -33.84 11.84
C GLN A 90 -12.14 -34.97 12.41
N ALA A 91 -12.67 -34.77 13.60
CA ALA A 91 -13.59 -35.64 14.30
C ALA A 91 -14.71 -34.79 14.93
N ASP A 92 -15.86 -35.42 15.16
CA ASP A 92 -16.99 -34.76 15.79
C ASP A 92 -16.74 -34.50 17.29
N SER A 93 -17.49 -33.54 17.85
CA SER A 93 -17.39 -33.14 19.27
C SER A 93 -17.65 -34.26 20.27
N GLU A 94 -18.31 -35.35 19.87
CA GLU A 94 -18.51 -36.54 20.71
C GLU A 94 -17.21 -37.26 21.10
N TYR A 95 -16.11 -37.05 20.36
CA TYR A 95 -14.79 -37.63 20.65
C TYR A 95 -13.95 -36.76 21.58
N PHE A 96 -14.37 -35.53 21.88
CA PHE A 96 -13.58 -34.61 22.69
C PHE A 96 -13.47 -35.03 24.15
N GLU A 97 -14.54 -35.55 24.76
CA GLU A 97 -14.45 -36.05 26.15
C GLU A 97 -13.56 -37.30 26.22
N ASP A 98 -13.56 -38.16 25.20
CA ASP A 98 -12.62 -39.29 25.10
C ASP A 98 -11.17 -38.80 25.07
N LEU A 99 -10.91 -37.72 24.31
CA LEU A 99 -9.59 -37.09 24.23
C LEU A 99 -9.15 -36.59 25.61
N CYS A 100 -10.06 -35.92 26.33
CA CYS A 100 -9.78 -35.39 27.66
C CYS A 100 -9.57 -36.49 28.73
N ILE A 101 -10.22 -37.65 28.58
CA ILE A 101 -10.02 -38.81 29.45
C ILE A 101 -8.60 -39.36 29.29
N LEU A 102 -8.08 -39.42 28.06
CA LEU A 102 -6.74 -39.92 27.78
C LEU A 102 -5.65 -38.89 28.06
N PHE A 103 -5.91 -37.62 27.78
CA PHE A 103 -4.96 -36.53 27.87
C PHE A 103 -5.51 -35.39 28.75
N PRO A 104 -5.45 -35.52 30.09
CA PRO A 104 -6.05 -34.56 31.02
C PRO A 104 -5.48 -33.14 30.91
N ASN A 105 -4.25 -32.98 30.41
CA ASN A 105 -3.66 -31.66 30.21
C ASN A 105 -4.41 -30.86 29.14
N ILE A 106 -5.06 -31.49 28.17
CA ILE A 106 -5.90 -30.82 27.16
C ILE A 106 -7.09 -30.14 27.83
N LYS A 107 -7.80 -30.85 28.73
CA LYS A 107 -8.90 -30.27 29.51
C LYS A 107 -8.44 -29.12 30.40
N LYS A 108 -7.24 -29.26 30.98
CA LYS A 108 -6.61 -28.18 31.77
C LYS A 108 -6.28 -26.96 30.90
N ALA A 109 -5.69 -27.16 29.73
CA ALA A 109 -5.34 -26.11 28.78
C ALA A 109 -6.58 -25.33 28.32
N LEU A 110 -7.68 -26.02 28.01
CA LEU A 110 -8.97 -25.40 27.68
C LEU A 110 -9.45 -24.49 28.82
N ASN A 111 -9.50 -25.01 30.05
CA ASN A 111 -9.93 -24.23 31.21
C ASN A 111 -8.99 -23.03 31.48
N ASP A 112 -7.68 -23.22 31.33
CA ASP A 112 -6.69 -22.16 31.50
C ASP A 112 -6.86 -21.05 30.44
N PHE A 113 -7.22 -21.41 29.21
CA PHE A 113 -7.54 -20.45 28.16
C PHE A 113 -8.84 -19.68 28.47
N GLU A 114 -9.99 -20.37 28.55
CA GLU A 114 -11.31 -19.71 28.64
C GLU A 114 -11.53 -18.98 29.98
N SER A 115 -11.13 -19.61 31.09
CA SER A 115 -11.46 -19.09 32.43
C SER A 115 -10.37 -18.17 33.00
N LYS A 116 -9.11 -18.38 32.65
CA LYS A 116 -7.98 -17.64 33.24
C LYS A 116 -7.31 -16.67 32.28
N GLY A 117 -7.67 -16.68 30.99
CA GLY A 117 -7.01 -15.84 30.00
C GLY A 117 -5.55 -16.22 29.77
N ASN A 118 -5.17 -17.48 30.03
CA ASN A 118 -3.81 -17.93 29.81
C ASN A 118 -3.61 -18.26 28.33
N PHE A 119 -2.88 -17.42 27.60
CA PHE A 119 -2.62 -17.61 26.17
C PHE A 119 -1.39 -18.48 25.87
N ASP A 120 -0.59 -18.87 26.87
CA ASP A 120 0.56 -19.76 26.66
C ASP A 120 0.15 -21.16 26.17
N VAL A 121 -1.12 -21.53 26.37
CA VAL A 121 -1.69 -22.82 25.97
C VAL A 121 -2.24 -22.83 24.53
N LEU A 122 -2.11 -21.72 23.78
CA LEU A 122 -2.54 -21.61 22.38
C LEU A 122 -2.05 -22.74 21.47
N PRO A 123 -0.79 -23.22 21.56
CA PRO A 123 -0.33 -24.35 20.74
C PRO A 123 -1.12 -25.65 20.94
N ILE A 124 -1.87 -25.76 22.05
CA ILE A 124 -2.76 -26.89 22.36
C ILE A 124 -4.20 -26.55 21.94
N VAL A 125 -4.74 -25.43 22.43
CA VAL A 125 -6.16 -25.10 22.23
C VAL A 125 -6.51 -24.80 20.78
N SER A 126 -5.56 -24.24 20.01
CA SER A 126 -5.73 -24.01 18.56
C SER A 126 -5.77 -25.28 17.72
N LEU A 127 -5.55 -26.47 18.29
CA LEU A 127 -5.72 -27.75 17.59
C LEU A 127 -7.08 -28.39 17.87
N LEU A 128 -7.85 -27.85 18.83
CA LEU A 128 -9.10 -28.46 19.28
C LEU A 128 -10.27 -28.23 18.32
N TRP A 129 -10.16 -27.28 17.38
CA TRP A 129 -11.16 -27.15 16.30
C TRP A 129 -11.29 -28.44 15.48
N ARG A 130 -10.25 -29.29 15.45
CA ARG A 130 -10.27 -30.61 14.80
C ARG A 130 -11.22 -31.60 15.46
N PHE A 131 -11.69 -31.31 16.67
CA PHE A 131 -12.70 -32.09 17.37
C PHE A 131 -14.05 -31.36 17.39
N ASP A 132 -14.28 -30.40 16.49
CA ASP A 132 -15.52 -29.62 16.40
C ASP A 132 -15.92 -28.97 17.75
N VAL A 133 -14.90 -28.58 18.53
CA VAL A 133 -15.09 -27.92 19.82
C VAL A 133 -15.17 -26.43 19.60
N SER A 134 -16.34 -25.87 19.87
CA SER A 134 -16.56 -24.43 19.91
C SER A 134 -16.06 -23.89 21.24
N LEU A 135 -15.13 -22.94 21.20
CA LEU A 135 -14.50 -22.34 22.37
C LEU A 135 -14.88 -20.86 22.47
N LYS A 136 -14.94 -20.34 23.69
CA LYS A 136 -15.13 -18.91 23.91
C LYS A 136 -13.80 -18.24 24.26
N ALA A 137 -13.34 -17.35 23.39
CA ALA A 137 -12.12 -16.59 23.63
C ALA A 137 -12.30 -15.55 24.75
N PRO A 138 -11.30 -15.38 25.63
CA PRO A 138 -11.26 -14.27 26.59
C PRO A 138 -11.26 -12.90 25.89
N GLY A 139 -11.77 -11.86 26.56
CA GLY A 139 -11.95 -10.53 25.95
C GLY A 139 -10.66 -9.86 25.44
N GLU A 140 -9.52 -10.12 26.07
CA GLU A 140 -8.21 -9.58 25.68
C GLU A 140 -7.52 -10.40 24.56
N PHE A 141 -8.17 -11.46 24.07
CA PHE A 141 -7.54 -12.37 23.12
C PHE A 141 -7.24 -11.71 21.76
N GLY A 142 -8.12 -10.84 21.26
CA GLY A 142 -7.93 -10.17 19.97
C GLY A 142 -6.69 -9.26 19.96
N SER A 143 -6.55 -8.42 20.98
CA SER A 143 -5.38 -7.54 21.13
C SER A 143 -4.10 -8.33 21.35
N PHE A 144 -4.13 -9.34 22.23
CA PHE A 144 -3.00 -10.25 22.43
C PHE A 144 -2.56 -10.91 21.12
N LEU A 145 -3.51 -11.43 20.35
CA LEU A 145 -3.22 -12.15 19.11
C LEU A 145 -2.57 -11.22 18.09
N LEU A 146 -3.10 -10.00 17.93
CA LEU A 146 -2.51 -9.01 17.03
C LEU A 146 -1.08 -8.66 17.44
N GLU A 147 -0.84 -8.34 18.72
CA GLU A 147 0.50 -8.00 19.21
C GLU A 147 1.48 -9.16 18.98
N LYS A 148 1.04 -10.39 19.29
CA LYS A 148 1.85 -11.58 19.08
C LYS A 148 2.16 -11.80 17.60
N PHE A 149 1.17 -11.64 16.72
CA PHE A 149 1.31 -11.82 15.28
C PHE A 149 2.21 -10.76 14.63
N LEU A 150 2.15 -9.51 15.10
CA LEU A 150 3.06 -8.46 14.63
C LEU A 150 4.53 -8.76 14.94
N ASN A 151 4.80 -9.51 16.02
CA ASN A 151 6.14 -9.96 16.38
C ASN A 151 6.53 -11.29 15.72
N ASP A 152 5.56 -12.18 15.51
CA ASP A 152 5.75 -13.51 14.92
C ASP A 152 4.62 -13.82 13.90
N PRO A 153 4.82 -13.51 12.61
CA PRO A 153 3.81 -13.72 11.58
C PRO A 153 3.47 -15.18 11.29
N TYR A 154 4.19 -16.15 11.87
CA TYR A 154 3.93 -17.58 11.68
C TYR A 154 2.87 -18.12 12.62
N ILE A 155 2.46 -17.35 13.65
CA ILE A 155 1.41 -17.78 14.58
C ILE A 155 0.03 -17.90 13.91
N LEU A 156 -0.22 -17.11 12.85
CA LEU A 156 -1.46 -17.18 12.06
C LEU A 156 -1.31 -18.22 10.95
N ASP A 157 -1.10 -19.47 11.36
CA ASP A 157 -1.11 -20.62 10.47
C ASP A 157 -2.55 -21.08 10.19
N TRP A 158 -2.69 -22.13 9.38
CA TRP A 158 -4.00 -22.67 9.05
C TRP A 158 -4.75 -23.21 10.27
N ASN A 159 -4.07 -23.77 11.28
CA ASN A 159 -4.74 -24.23 12.50
C ASN A 159 -5.32 -23.05 13.29
N MET A 160 -4.57 -21.95 13.41
CA MET A 160 -5.03 -20.73 14.06
C MET A 160 -6.23 -20.12 13.32
N VAL A 161 -6.22 -20.06 11.99
CA VAL A 161 -7.35 -19.52 11.21
C VAL A 161 -8.63 -20.31 11.45
N ASN A 162 -8.58 -21.66 11.37
CA ASN A 162 -9.76 -22.49 11.65
C ASN A 162 -10.21 -22.38 13.11
N PHE A 163 -9.26 -22.32 14.04
CA PHE A 163 -9.56 -22.06 15.44
C PHE A 163 -10.32 -20.76 15.63
N LEU A 164 -9.87 -19.65 15.02
CA LEU A 164 -10.54 -18.35 15.11
C LEU A 164 -11.95 -18.37 14.51
N GLN A 165 -12.12 -19.04 13.37
CA GLN A 165 -13.43 -19.19 12.72
C GLN A 165 -14.40 -20.04 13.54
N GLY A 166 -13.89 -21.01 14.32
CA GLY A 166 -14.68 -21.90 15.18
C GLY A 166 -15.00 -21.34 16.56
N LEU A 167 -14.59 -20.11 16.90
CA LEU A 167 -14.89 -19.51 18.21
C LEU A 167 -16.37 -19.12 18.33
N GLU A 168 -16.96 -19.32 19.51
CA GLU A 168 -18.32 -18.87 19.83
C GLU A 168 -18.49 -17.35 19.67
N ASN A 169 -17.43 -16.60 20.00
CA ASN A 169 -17.37 -15.15 19.94
C ASN A 169 -16.37 -14.66 18.87
N ALA A 170 -16.24 -15.39 17.76
CA ALA A 170 -15.33 -15.06 16.66
C ALA A 170 -15.48 -13.60 16.19
N SER A 171 -16.71 -13.11 16.04
CA SER A 171 -16.97 -11.72 15.63
C SER A 171 -16.47 -10.69 16.64
N GLU A 172 -16.57 -10.96 17.95
CA GLU A 172 -16.05 -10.05 18.99
C GLU A 172 -14.52 -9.98 18.93
N VAL A 173 -13.87 -11.14 18.74
CA VAL A 173 -12.41 -11.22 18.58
C VAL A 173 -11.95 -10.48 17.33
N ALA A 174 -12.63 -10.67 16.20
CA ALA A 174 -12.31 -9.99 14.95
C ALA A 174 -12.46 -8.46 15.09
N LEU A 175 -13.53 -7.98 15.75
CA LEU A 175 -13.69 -6.55 16.03
C LEU A 175 -12.58 -6.01 16.94
N SER A 176 -12.20 -6.75 17.99
CA SER A 176 -11.08 -6.38 18.87
C SER A 176 -9.75 -6.28 18.10
N ILE A 177 -9.48 -7.20 17.17
CA ILE A 177 -8.32 -7.14 16.27
C ILE A 177 -8.36 -5.86 15.42
N VAL A 178 -9.52 -5.53 14.84
CA VAL A 178 -9.68 -4.31 14.03
C VAL A 178 -9.44 -3.04 14.84
N GLU A 179 -10.01 -2.97 16.05
CA GLU A 179 -9.83 -1.84 16.96
C GLU A 179 -8.35 -1.63 17.31
N GLU A 180 -7.65 -2.70 17.69
CA GLU A 180 -6.22 -2.64 18.04
C GLU A 180 -5.35 -2.35 16.80
N ALA A 181 -5.69 -2.91 15.63
CA ALA A 181 -4.98 -2.66 14.37
C ALA A 181 -5.01 -1.18 13.96
N ASN A 182 -6.11 -0.48 14.25
CA ASN A 182 -6.22 0.95 13.98
C ASN A 182 -5.20 1.80 14.73
N LEU A 183 -4.68 1.34 15.88
CA LEU A 183 -3.61 2.02 16.60
C LEU A 183 -2.30 2.07 15.81
N TYR A 184 -2.12 1.16 14.85
CA TYR A 184 -0.95 1.06 13.98
C TYR A 184 -1.15 1.71 12.61
N ARG A 185 -2.23 2.49 12.39
CA ARG A 185 -2.53 3.15 11.11
C ARG A 185 -1.40 4.03 10.56
N LEU A 186 -0.48 4.49 11.41
CA LEU A 186 0.69 5.31 11.02
C LEU A 186 2.02 4.53 10.93
N SER A 187 1.99 3.20 11.05
CA SER A 187 3.17 2.31 11.06
C SER A 187 3.27 1.53 9.75
N GLU A 188 3.80 2.19 8.70
CA GLU A 188 3.90 1.62 7.34
C GLU A 188 4.66 0.28 7.29
N ASP A 189 5.65 0.09 8.17
CA ASP A 189 6.43 -1.15 8.30
C ASP A 189 5.56 -2.37 8.70
N LYS A 190 4.41 -2.12 9.33
CA LYS A 190 3.50 -3.18 9.80
C LYS A 190 2.39 -3.52 8.81
N TYR A 191 2.20 -2.71 7.75
CA TYR A 191 1.08 -2.88 6.81
C TYR A 191 0.97 -4.28 6.19
N PRO A 192 2.06 -4.96 5.75
CA PRO A 192 1.95 -6.32 5.23
C PRO A 192 1.41 -7.33 6.25
N SER A 193 1.81 -7.19 7.51
CA SER A 193 1.30 -8.04 8.60
C SER A 193 -0.16 -7.68 8.90
N LEU A 194 -0.46 -6.41 9.11
CA LEU A 194 -1.82 -5.94 9.38
C LEU A 194 -2.81 -6.40 8.31
N TYR A 195 -2.44 -6.33 7.03
CA TYR A 195 -3.26 -6.85 5.93
C TYR A 195 -3.67 -8.31 6.14
N ARG A 196 -2.71 -9.19 6.44
CA ARG A 196 -2.95 -10.63 6.61
C ARG A 196 -3.93 -10.95 7.74
N ILE A 197 -3.76 -10.31 8.90
CA ILE A 197 -4.64 -10.58 10.05
C ILE A 197 -6.01 -9.92 9.88
N LEU A 198 -6.08 -8.73 9.27
CA LEU A 198 -7.34 -8.06 8.97
C LEU A 198 -8.15 -8.83 7.92
N GLN A 199 -7.50 -9.43 6.92
CA GLN A 199 -8.18 -10.31 5.96
C GLN A 199 -8.88 -11.47 6.66
N THR A 200 -8.22 -12.10 7.65
CA THR A 200 -8.85 -13.14 8.48
C THR A 200 -10.05 -12.58 9.26
N GLY A 201 -9.93 -11.36 9.78
CA GLY A 201 -11.04 -10.65 10.42
C GLY A 201 -12.21 -10.35 9.47
N SER A 202 -11.93 -9.95 8.22
CA SER A 202 -12.95 -9.70 7.20
C SER A 202 -13.70 -10.97 6.83
N ASP A 203 -12.98 -12.09 6.67
CA ASP A 203 -13.57 -13.40 6.41
C ASP A 203 -14.53 -13.81 7.54
N ILE A 204 -14.10 -13.67 8.81
CA ILE A 204 -14.92 -13.98 9.99
C ILE A 204 -16.17 -13.09 10.04
N LEU A 205 -16.01 -11.79 9.81
CA LEU A 205 -17.12 -10.83 9.89
C LEU A 205 -18.00 -10.83 8.63
N SER A 206 -17.55 -11.48 7.55
CA SER A 206 -18.18 -11.45 6.22
C SER A 206 -18.50 -10.02 5.73
N GLN A 207 -17.63 -9.07 6.09
CA GLN A 207 -17.80 -7.65 5.76
C GLN A 207 -16.45 -6.99 5.48
N ARG A 208 -16.49 -5.92 4.69
CA ARG A 208 -15.31 -5.11 4.36
C ARG A 208 -14.83 -4.33 5.58
N ILE A 209 -13.52 -4.35 5.81
CA ILE A 209 -12.86 -3.56 6.85
C ILE A 209 -12.14 -2.40 6.16
N GLU A 210 -12.50 -1.17 6.49
CA GLU A 210 -11.93 0.04 5.86
C GLU A 210 -10.40 0.06 5.91
N LEU A 211 -9.81 -0.24 7.07
CA LEU A 211 -8.36 -0.27 7.24
C LEU A 211 -7.68 -1.35 6.37
N GLU A 212 -8.33 -2.49 6.15
CA GLU A 212 -7.80 -3.54 5.28
C GLU A 212 -7.77 -3.09 3.82
N GLU A 213 -8.84 -2.45 3.34
CA GLU A 213 -8.94 -1.91 1.98
C GLU A 213 -7.89 -0.81 1.75
N ASP A 214 -7.80 0.13 2.69
CA ASP A 214 -6.79 1.20 2.68
C ASP A 214 -5.35 0.63 2.61
N ILE A 215 -5.06 -0.44 3.36
CA ILE A 215 -3.76 -1.11 3.33
C ILE A 215 -3.57 -1.88 2.03
N SER A 216 -4.62 -2.52 1.50
CA SER A 216 -4.57 -3.23 0.21
C SER A 216 -4.15 -2.29 -0.92
N ASP A 217 -4.78 -1.11 -1.01
CA ASP A 217 -4.45 -0.09 -2.00
C ASP A 217 -2.99 0.37 -1.87
N TYR A 218 -2.50 0.53 -0.63
CA TYR A 218 -1.10 0.83 -0.37
C TYR A 218 -0.16 -0.27 -0.89
N LEU A 219 -0.45 -1.53 -0.58
CA LEU A 219 0.39 -2.67 -0.97
C LEU A 219 0.35 -2.92 -2.49
N GLU A 220 -0.77 -2.62 -3.15
CA GLU A 220 -0.88 -2.65 -4.61
C GLU A 220 0.11 -1.67 -5.24
N VAL A 221 0.10 -0.40 -4.80
CA VAL A 221 1.06 0.61 -5.29
C VAL A 221 2.50 0.21 -4.99
N LEU A 222 2.78 -0.33 -3.80
CA LEU A 222 4.11 -0.82 -3.43
C LEU A 222 4.59 -1.93 -4.39
N SER A 223 3.71 -2.86 -4.74
CA SER A 223 3.97 -3.96 -5.67
C SER A 223 4.19 -3.45 -7.10
N GLU A 224 3.38 -2.51 -7.57
CA GLU A 224 3.53 -1.91 -8.90
C GLU A 224 4.86 -1.18 -9.05
N ILE A 225 5.30 -0.44 -8.01
CA ILE A 225 6.63 0.19 -8.01
C ILE A 225 7.73 -0.87 -8.06
N GLY A 226 7.61 -1.94 -7.27
CA GLY A 226 8.61 -3.01 -7.21
C GLY A 226 8.75 -3.80 -8.53
N ASN A 227 7.65 -3.95 -9.26
CA ASN A 227 7.58 -4.67 -10.53
C ASN A 227 7.75 -3.78 -11.77
N PHE A 228 8.03 -2.49 -11.59
CA PHE A 228 8.13 -1.55 -12.70
C PHE A 228 9.35 -1.84 -13.59
N ASP A 229 9.12 -2.20 -14.86
CA ASP A 229 10.19 -2.44 -15.82
C ASP A 229 10.67 -1.13 -16.46
N ILE A 230 11.88 -0.71 -16.08
CA ILE A 230 12.55 0.49 -16.60
C ILE A 230 12.80 0.38 -18.11
N SER A 231 13.06 -0.81 -18.64
CA SER A 231 13.42 -1.01 -20.05
C SER A 231 12.24 -0.80 -21.00
N SER A 232 11.03 -1.11 -20.53
CA SER A 232 9.77 -0.94 -21.25
C SER A 232 8.89 0.16 -20.66
N ALA A 233 9.48 1.10 -19.92
CA ALA A 233 8.76 2.13 -19.17
C ALA A 233 7.76 2.92 -20.05
N ARG A 234 6.48 2.86 -19.69
CA ARG A 234 5.42 3.64 -20.33
C ARG A 234 4.96 4.78 -19.45
N LEU A 235 4.44 5.82 -20.08
CA LEU A 235 3.89 6.98 -19.38
C LEU A 235 2.67 6.58 -18.54
N GLU A 236 1.81 5.76 -19.13
CA GLU A 236 0.54 5.32 -18.57
C GLU A 236 0.75 4.55 -17.27
N ASP A 237 1.77 3.69 -17.24
CA ASP A 237 2.11 2.88 -16.07
C ASP A 237 2.57 3.76 -14.90
N LEU A 238 3.47 4.72 -15.15
CA LEU A 238 3.92 5.66 -14.11
C LEU A 238 2.79 6.61 -13.67
N GLN A 239 1.94 7.05 -14.60
CA GLN A 239 0.79 7.89 -14.29
C GLN A 239 -0.24 7.16 -13.43
N ALA A 240 -0.49 5.87 -13.69
CA ALA A 240 -1.37 5.03 -12.89
C ALA A 240 -0.86 4.90 -11.45
N ILE A 241 0.43 4.59 -11.27
CA ILE A 241 1.07 4.51 -9.95
C ILE A 241 0.91 5.82 -9.18
N VAL A 242 1.22 6.96 -9.82
CA VAL A 242 1.12 8.28 -9.18
C VAL A 242 -0.32 8.62 -8.81
N SER A 243 -1.27 8.29 -9.68
CA SER A 243 -2.70 8.56 -9.45
C SER A 243 -3.25 7.70 -8.30
N LYS A 244 -2.87 6.42 -8.24
CA LYS A 244 -3.22 5.55 -7.10
C LYS A 244 -2.59 6.06 -5.81
N TYR A 245 -1.31 6.43 -5.84
CA TYR A 245 -0.63 7.04 -4.69
C TYR A 245 -1.36 8.28 -4.17
N ASP A 246 -1.80 9.18 -5.04
CA ASP A 246 -2.48 10.41 -4.64
C ASP A 246 -3.80 10.11 -3.89
N ASN A 247 -4.53 9.07 -4.31
CA ASN A 247 -5.78 8.65 -3.68
C ASN A 247 -5.63 7.96 -2.31
N ILE A 248 -4.45 7.44 -1.96
CA ILE A 248 -4.23 6.78 -0.67
C ILE A 248 -4.40 7.77 0.48
N THR A 249 -5.25 7.43 1.45
CA THR A 249 -5.52 8.23 2.66
C THR A 249 -4.54 7.94 3.80
N LEU A 250 -3.95 6.74 3.82
CA LEU A 250 -2.98 6.29 4.81
C LEU A 250 -1.69 7.11 4.77
N LYS A 251 -0.90 6.95 5.83
CA LYS A 251 0.48 7.41 5.84
C LYS A 251 1.24 6.70 4.71
N LYS A 252 1.92 7.48 3.89
CA LYS A 252 2.51 7.04 2.61
C LYS A 252 3.92 7.60 2.37
N ASP A 253 4.69 7.80 3.44
CA ASP A 253 6.02 8.39 3.36
C ASP A 253 7.03 7.42 2.72
N GLU A 254 6.91 6.11 2.95
CA GLU A 254 7.74 5.09 2.31
C GLU A 254 7.40 4.99 0.81
N LEU A 255 6.10 4.98 0.45
CA LEU A 255 5.69 5.04 -0.97
C LEU A 255 6.24 6.27 -1.68
N ARG A 256 6.15 7.46 -1.05
CA ARG A 256 6.72 8.69 -1.60
C ARG A 256 8.21 8.51 -1.90
N THR A 257 8.94 7.94 -0.96
CA THR A 257 10.39 7.69 -1.08
C THR A 257 10.68 6.74 -2.24
N ARG A 258 9.91 5.65 -2.37
CA ARG A 258 10.08 4.67 -3.46
C ARG A 258 9.70 5.22 -4.83
N ILE A 259 8.64 6.02 -4.93
CA ILE A 259 8.26 6.68 -6.19
C ILE A 259 9.35 7.66 -6.62
N ILE A 260 9.91 8.45 -5.68
CA ILE A 260 11.03 9.35 -6.00
C ILE A 260 12.23 8.56 -6.50
N ALA A 261 12.60 7.47 -5.83
CA ALA A 261 13.69 6.60 -6.27
C ALA A 261 13.43 6.02 -7.67
N LEU A 262 12.20 5.57 -7.96
CA LEU A 262 11.80 5.10 -9.28
C LEU A 262 11.97 6.21 -10.34
N ILE A 263 11.51 7.43 -10.07
CA ILE A 263 11.67 8.58 -10.98
C ILE A 263 13.16 8.88 -11.24
N GLU A 264 13.99 8.81 -10.22
CA GLU A 264 15.44 9.02 -10.35
C GLU A 264 16.11 7.92 -11.17
N THR A 265 15.73 6.66 -11.00
CA THR A 265 16.26 5.54 -11.83
C THR A 265 15.84 5.69 -13.30
N LEU A 266 14.60 6.07 -13.57
CA LEU A 266 14.13 6.40 -14.93
C LEU A 266 14.93 7.54 -15.55
N ARG A 267 15.21 8.59 -14.77
CA ARG A 267 16.05 9.71 -15.20
C ARG A 267 17.46 9.25 -15.52
N ALA A 268 18.07 8.40 -14.69
CA ALA A 268 19.40 7.85 -14.91
C ALA A 268 19.44 6.97 -16.18
N ALA A 269 18.37 6.23 -16.44
CA ALA A 269 18.15 5.47 -17.68
C ALA A 269 17.83 6.35 -18.91
N LYS A 270 17.80 7.68 -18.74
CA LYS A 270 17.49 8.68 -19.78
C LYS A 270 16.08 8.56 -20.37
N VAL A 271 15.15 7.93 -19.66
CA VAL A 271 13.72 7.90 -20.03
C VAL A 271 13.15 9.31 -19.94
N ARG A 272 12.39 9.73 -20.96
CA ARG A 272 11.75 11.05 -21.01
C ARG A 272 10.35 10.95 -21.63
N PHE A 273 9.38 11.58 -20.98
CA PHE A 273 8.00 11.60 -21.44
C PHE A 273 7.66 12.90 -22.16
N GLU A 274 6.71 12.84 -23.09
CA GLU A 274 6.32 14.01 -23.90
C GLU A 274 5.36 14.94 -23.15
N THR A 275 4.51 14.35 -22.33
CA THR A 275 3.52 15.04 -21.51
C THR A 275 3.95 15.02 -20.03
N PRO A 276 3.57 16.06 -19.26
CA PRO A 276 3.78 16.07 -17.82
C PRO A 276 2.82 15.10 -17.13
N ILE A 277 3.33 14.40 -16.12
CA ILE A 277 2.50 13.69 -15.13
C ILE A 277 2.22 14.67 -13.99
N ALA A 278 0.96 14.76 -13.58
CA ALA A 278 0.53 15.54 -12.44
C ALA A 278 0.49 14.65 -11.19
N SER A 279 0.92 15.20 -10.06
CA SER A 279 0.74 14.64 -8.73
C SER A 279 0.29 15.72 -7.77
N GLU A 280 -0.59 15.38 -6.84
CA GLU A 280 -0.98 16.28 -5.75
C GLU A 280 0.18 16.51 -4.76
N ASP A 281 1.10 15.55 -4.65
CA ASP A 281 2.30 15.66 -3.82
C ASP A 281 3.36 16.54 -4.49
N LYS A 282 3.59 17.72 -3.89
CA LYS A 282 4.57 18.71 -4.36
C LYS A 282 5.99 18.16 -4.44
N SER A 283 6.36 17.19 -3.60
CA SER A 283 7.69 16.58 -3.66
C SER A 283 7.79 15.70 -4.89
N ILE A 284 6.85 14.79 -5.12
CA ILE A 284 6.81 13.94 -6.31
C ILE A 284 6.74 14.79 -7.58
N GLN A 285 5.87 15.82 -7.62
CA GLN A 285 5.73 16.70 -8.77
C GLN A 285 7.06 17.35 -9.20
N ARG A 286 7.90 17.76 -8.23
CA ARG A 286 9.23 18.34 -8.52
C ARG A 286 10.12 17.34 -9.27
N TYR A 287 10.12 16.07 -8.86
CA TYR A 287 10.90 15.02 -9.53
C TYR A 287 10.30 14.65 -10.89
N LEU A 288 8.98 14.54 -11.00
CA LEU A 288 8.28 14.26 -12.26
C LEU A 288 8.58 15.31 -13.34
N ASN A 289 8.65 16.59 -12.98
CA ASN A 289 9.00 17.67 -13.90
C ASN A 289 10.38 17.47 -14.56
N HIS A 290 11.27 16.71 -13.93
CA HIS A 290 12.56 16.36 -14.52
C HIS A 290 12.47 15.25 -15.58
N LEU A 291 11.38 14.50 -15.69
CA LEU A 291 11.20 13.47 -16.73
C LEU A 291 10.56 14.02 -18.02
N VAL A 292 10.00 15.23 -17.98
CA VAL A 292 9.34 15.83 -19.14
C VAL A 292 10.38 16.30 -20.16
N LYS A 293 10.21 15.94 -21.44
CA LYS A 293 11.00 16.50 -22.55
C LYS A 293 10.78 18.00 -22.55
N LYS A 294 11.87 18.77 -22.50
CA LYS A 294 11.80 20.24 -22.61
C LYS A 294 11.41 20.59 -24.04
N THR A 295 10.12 20.65 -24.33
CA THR A 295 9.61 21.09 -25.64
C THR A 295 9.89 22.57 -25.76
N PHE A 296 10.84 22.94 -26.61
CA PHE A 296 11.09 24.32 -26.98
C PHE A 296 9.85 24.85 -27.71
N SER A 297 8.97 25.54 -27.00
CA SER A 297 7.78 26.12 -27.63
C SER A 297 8.23 27.29 -28.51
N PHE A 298 8.01 27.19 -29.82
CA PHE A 298 8.26 28.27 -30.78
C PHE A 298 7.21 29.39 -30.71
N ARG A 299 6.12 29.21 -29.94
CA ARG A 299 5.04 30.20 -29.80
C ARG A 299 5.51 31.61 -29.45
N PRO A 300 6.39 31.86 -28.44
CA PRO A 300 6.91 33.20 -28.19
C PRO A 300 7.68 33.79 -29.38
N PHE A 301 8.39 32.96 -30.15
CA PHE A 301 9.07 33.40 -31.37
C PHE A 301 8.09 33.76 -32.48
N ILE A 302 6.97 33.04 -32.63
CA ILE A 302 5.94 33.38 -33.60
C ILE A 302 5.34 34.75 -33.27
N TYR A 303 5.02 35.04 -32.00
CA TYR A 303 4.52 36.36 -31.61
C TYR A 303 5.56 37.47 -31.80
N LEU A 304 6.83 37.21 -31.49
CA LEU A 304 7.91 38.15 -31.75
C LEU A 304 8.06 38.46 -33.25
N ILE A 305 8.00 37.43 -34.11
CA ILE A 305 8.04 37.60 -35.57
C ILE A 305 6.79 38.35 -36.06
N ALA A 306 5.61 38.01 -35.55
CA ALA A 306 4.35 38.64 -35.92
C ALA A 306 4.30 40.14 -35.56
N ILE A 307 5.03 40.58 -34.53
CA ILE A 307 5.17 42.00 -34.17
C ILE A 307 6.30 42.67 -34.95
N ALA A 308 7.45 41.99 -35.09
CA ALA A 308 8.62 42.55 -35.74
C ALA A 308 8.42 42.82 -37.24
N VAL A 309 7.68 41.93 -37.94
CA VAL A 309 7.44 42.06 -39.39
C VAL A 309 6.62 43.32 -39.73
N PRO A 310 5.46 43.59 -39.10
CA PRO A 310 4.72 44.83 -39.31
C PRO A 310 5.53 46.08 -38.99
N ILE A 311 6.30 46.07 -37.89
CA ILE A 311 7.18 47.20 -37.53
C ILE A 311 8.22 47.43 -38.64
N ALA A 312 8.85 46.38 -39.14
CA ALA A 312 9.81 46.48 -40.24
C ALA A 312 9.15 47.01 -41.53
N VAL A 313 7.92 46.58 -41.85
CA VAL A 313 7.15 47.08 -42.99
C VAL A 313 6.82 48.56 -42.82
N VAL A 314 6.34 48.98 -41.65
CA VAL A 314 6.04 50.39 -41.34
C VAL A 314 7.30 51.25 -41.44
N LEU A 315 8.43 50.78 -40.89
CA LEU A 315 9.72 51.47 -40.97
C LEU A 315 10.33 51.46 -42.38
N SER A 316 9.82 50.64 -43.30
CA SER A 316 10.24 50.63 -44.71
C SER A 316 9.76 51.88 -45.47
N PHE A 317 8.68 52.52 -45.01
CA PHE A 317 8.17 53.74 -45.64
C PHE A 317 9.02 54.98 -45.31
N PRO A 318 9.53 55.72 -46.31
CA PRO A 318 10.49 56.80 -46.09
C PRO A 318 9.90 57.99 -45.33
N LYS A 319 8.62 58.32 -45.53
CA LYS A 319 7.93 59.40 -44.82
C LYS A 319 7.77 59.11 -43.32
N ILE A 320 7.48 57.84 -42.98
CA ILE A 320 7.33 57.39 -41.59
C ILE A 320 8.69 57.41 -40.90
N ARG A 321 9.72 56.88 -41.58
CA ARG A 321 11.11 56.92 -41.10
C ARG A 321 11.61 58.35 -40.88
N LEU A 322 11.23 59.29 -41.74
CA LEU A 322 11.55 60.70 -41.58
C LEU A 322 10.90 61.28 -40.30
N LYS A 323 9.59 61.12 -40.13
CA LYS A 323 8.88 61.59 -38.93
C LYS A 323 9.47 61.00 -37.65
N LEU A 324 9.78 59.70 -37.66
CA LEU A 324 10.42 59.03 -36.52
C LEU A 324 11.83 59.59 -36.25
N SER A 325 12.64 59.80 -37.28
CA SER A 325 13.99 60.36 -37.12
C SER A 325 13.99 61.81 -36.62
N LEU A 326 12.96 62.60 -36.96
CA LEU A 326 12.74 63.94 -36.43
C LEU A 326 12.31 63.89 -34.96
N ALA A 327 11.37 63.01 -34.61
CA ALA A 327 10.89 62.84 -33.23
C ALA A 327 12.00 62.34 -32.28
N LEU A 328 12.86 61.44 -32.75
CA LEU A 328 14.00 60.91 -32.00
C LEU A 328 15.24 61.82 -32.03
N GLY A 329 15.20 62.95 -32.75
CA GLY A 329 16.30 63.92 -32.78
C GLY A 329 17.52 63.52 -33.63
N PHE A 330 17.41 62.51 -34.49
CA PHE A 330 18.50 62.06 -35.39
C PHE A 330 18.65 62.99 -36.62
N LYS A 331 19.06 64.23 -36.39
CA LYS A 331 19.13 65.32 -37.39
C LYS A 331 19.86 64.95 -38.69
N LYS A 332 21.00 64.25 -38.59
CA LYS A 332 21.79 63.81 -39.77
C LYS A 332 21.05 62.80 -40.65
N GLN A 333 20.30 61.88 -40.04
CA GLN A 333 19.53 60.86 -40.76
C GLN A 333 18.24 61.45 -41.34
N ALA A 334 17.58 62.33 -40.59
CA ALA A 334 16.43 63.10 -41.06
C ALA A 334 16.77 63.93 -42.31
N ARG A 335 17.92 64.62 -42.32
CA ARG A 335 18.40 65.38 -43.48
C ARG A 335 18.53 64.51 -44.73
N LYS A 336 19.24 63.37 -44.62
CA LYS A 336 19.43 62.42 -45.74
C LYS A 336 18.09 61.86 -46.24
N LEU A 337 17.12 61.63 -45.36
CA LEU A 337 15.79 61.16 -45.74
C LEU A 337 14.96 62.26 -46.41
N CYS A 338 15.00 63.50 -45.91
CA CYS A 338 14.38 64.66 -46.54
C CYS A 338 14.92 64.88 -47.97
N GLU A 339 16.25 64.88 -48.15
CA GLU A 339 16.89 65.02 -49.47
C GLU A 339 16.40 63.93 -50.44
N LYS A 340 16.35 62.67 -49.99
CA LYS A 340 15.86 61.54 -50.80
C LYS A 340 14.37 61.63 -51.15
N ILE A 341 13.53 62.17 -50.26
CA ILE A 341 12.10 62.34 -50.53
C ILE A 341 11.90 63.52 -51.49
N LEU A 342 12.58 64.65 -51.26
CA LEU A 342 12.51 65.85 -52.11
C LEU A 342 13.07 65.63 -53.52
N ALA A 343 14.04 64.72 -53.69
CA ALA A 343 14.50 64.29 -55.01
C ALA A 343 13.37 63.69 -55.87
N ARG A 344 12.34 63.11 -55.23
CA ARG A 344 11.16 62.54 -55.90
C ARG A 344 9.96 63.48 -55.93
N ASP A 345 9.86 64.38 -54.97
CA ASP A 345 8.79 65.38 -54.86
C ASP A 345 9.39 66.79 -54.63
N PRO A 346 9.93 67.44 -55.69
CA PRO A 346 10.67 68.70 -55.55
C PRO A 346 9.79 69.90 -55.22
N LEU A 347 8.46 69.79 -55.35
CA LEU A 347 7.53 70.90 -55.16
C LEU A 347 6.98 70.98 -53.73
N ASN A 348 7.38 70.05 -52.85
CA ASN A 348 6.87 69.98 -51.49
C ASN A 348 7.47 71.06 -50.58
N ILE A 349 6.75 72.17 -50.44
CA ILE A 349 7.20 73.36 -49.67
C ILE A 349 7.45 73.01 -48.19
N GLU A 350 6.61 72.18 -47.57
CA GLU A 350 6.71 71.82 -46.14
C GLU A 350 7.95 70.97 -45.85
N LEU A 351 8.26 70.01 -46.72
CA LEU A 351 9.49 69.22 -46.61
C LEU A 351 10.74 70.06 -46.88
N ARG A 352 10.68 71.03 -47.80
CA ARG A 352 11.79 71.97 -48.02
C ARG A 352 12.04 72.85 -46.81
N MET A 353 10.99 73.34 -46.14
CA MET A 353 11.15 74.09 -44.89
C MET A 353 11.81 73.23 -43.81
N THR A 354 11.38 71.98 -43.70
CA THR A 354 11.96 71.02 -42.75
C THR A 354 13.44 70.75 -43.07
N LEU A 355 13.81 70.67 -44.35
CA LEU A 355 15.20 70.52 -44.78
C LEU A 355 16.05 71.76 -44.49
N ALA A 356 15.53 72.96 -44.75
CA ALA A 356 16.20 74.23 -44.43
C ALA A 356 16.49 74.35 -42.93
N MET A 357 15.49 74.05 -42.09
CA MET A 357 15.64 74.02 -40.63
C MET A 357 16.67 72.98 -40.18
N LEU A 358 16.71 71.80 -40.80
CA LEU A 358 17.73 70.78 -40.49
C LEU A 358 19.14 71.22 -40.88
N TYR A 359 19.32 71.92 -42.00
CA TYR A 359 20.62 72.49 -42.38
C TYR A 359 21.09 73.57 -41.39
N GLU A 360 20.20 74.45 -40.98
CA GLU A 360 20.47 75.49 -39.98
C GLU A 360 20.88 74.87 -38.63
N GLN A 361 20.14 73.88 -38.15
CA GLN A 361 20.46 73.16 -36.92
C GLN A 361 21.74 72.32 -36.98
N LEU A 362 22.23 72.00 -38.18
CA LEU A 362 23.49 71.28 -38.41
C LEU A 362 24.66 72.24 -38.73
N GLY A 363 24.42 73.55 -38.76
CA GLY A 363 25.43 74.59 -39.02
C GLY A 363 25.75 74.82 -40.51
N ASP A 364 24.97 74.27 -41.44
CA ASP A 364 25.21 74.34 -42.89
C ASP A 364 24.39 75.50 -43.51
N GLY A 365 24.70 76.73 -43.06
CA GLY A 365 23.87 77.93 -43.31
C GLY A 365 23.70 78.31 -44.78
N GLU A 366 24.71 78.03 -45.62
CA GLU A 366 24.65 78.30 -47.06
C GLU A 366 23.58 77.45 -47.75
N LYS A 367 23.48 76.16 -47.39
CA LYS A 367 22.46 75.24 -47.94
C LYS A 367 21.06 75.55 -47.40
N ALA A 368 20.96 75.96 -46.13
CA ALA A 368 19.70 76.43 -45.56
C ALA A 368 19.15 77.63 -46.35
N LEU A 369 20.01 78.60 -46.65
CA LEU A 369 19.64 79.79 -47.41
C LEU A 369 19.19 79.48 -48.85
N ASN A 370 19.84 78.50 -49.50
CA ASN A 370 19.42 78.03 -50.82
C ASN A 370 18.03 77.37 -50.79
N GLU A 371 17.72 76.55 -49.79
CA GLU A 371 16.37 75.99 -49.65
C GLU A 371 15.31 77.08 -49.36
N TYR A 372 15.63 78.10 -48.55
CA TYR A 372 14.72 79.24 -48.33
C TYR A 372 14.43 80.04 -49.61
N ARG A 373 15.43 80.20 -50.48
CA ARG A 373 15.23 80.81 -51.82
C ARG A 373 14.27 79.98 -52.67
N LEU A 374 14.49 78.67 -52.74
CA LEU A 374 13.63 77.75 -53.48
C LEU A 374 12.19 77.74 -52.96
N ILE A 375 12.01 77.79 -51.63
CA ILE A 375 10.70 77.91 -50.99
C ILE A 375 9.98 79.19 -51.42
N LYS A 376 10.70 80.33 -51.43
CA LYS A 376 10.15 81.63 -51.85
C LYS A 376 9.71 81.60 -53.30
N ASP A 377 10.53 81.04 -54.18
CA ASP A 377 10.23 80.93 -55.61
C ASP A 377 9.03 80.02 -55.87
N LEU A 378 8.95 78.87 -55.20
CA LEU A 378 7.82 77.95 -55.30
C LEU A 378 6.51 78.55 -54.77
N ARG A 379 6.55 79.32 -53.66
CA ARG A 379 5.36 80.03 -53.16
C ARG A 379 4.86 81.06 -54.16
N LYS A 380 5.75 81.86 -54.73
CA LYS A 380 5.43 82.86 -55.75
C LYS A 380 4.84 82.23 -57.02
N MET A 381 5.36 81.07 -57.44
CA MET A 381 4.78 80.30 -58.56
C MET A 381 3.38 79.76 -58.24
N SER A 382 3.14 79.29 -57.01
CA SER A 382 1.82 78.78 -56.60
C SER A 382 0.75 79.88 -56.45
N GLU A 383 1.15 81.09 -56.06
CA GLU A 383 0.26 82.25 -55.93
C GLU A 383 -0.12 82.80 -57.32
N ASN A 384 0.80 82.76 -58.27
CA ASN A 384 0.56 83.19 -59.65
C ASN A 384 -0.29 82.19 -60.47
N SER A 385 -0.36 80.91 -60.10
CA SER A 385 -1.18 79.90 -60.81
C SER A 385 -2.63 79.79 -60.29
N LYS A 386 -2.98 80.52 -59.22
CA LYS A 386 -4.35 80.58 -58.64
C LYS A 386 -5.13 81.83 -59.07
N ARG A 387 -4.49 82.72 -59.83
CA ARG A 387 -5.11 83.81 -60.59
C ARG A 387 -5.24 83.38 -62.03
#